data_AF-R6JS93-F1
#
_entry.id   AF-R6JS93-F1
#
_cell.length_a   1.000
_cell.length_b   1.000
_cell.length_c   1.000
_cell.angle_alpha   90.00
_cell.angle_beta   90.00
_cell.angle_gamma   90.00
#
_symmetry.space_group_name_H-M   'P 1'
#
loop_
_entity.id
_entity.type
_entity.pdbx_description
1 polymer ?
#
loop_
_entity_poly.entity_id
_entity_poly.type
_entity_poly.pdbx_seq_one_letter_code
_entity_poly.pdbx_strand_id
1 'polypeptide(L)'
;MQKILFVSYCILNTAAKVARYGESGKQEEKSGQEFVMKAVEQGIQLVQLPCPEFTLYGPKRWGHTREQFDNPFFREHCRKILSPVLTQMKAYMGPESREQGL
;
A
#
# COMPACT_ATOMS: atom_id res chain seq x y z
N MET A 1 21.20 9.86 0.71
CA MET A 1 20.18 8.80 0.95
C MET A 1 19.10 8.91 -0.12
N GLN A 2 18.74 7.79 -0.75
CA GLN A 2 17.59 7.76 -1.66
C GLN A 2 16.31 7.91 -0.85
N LYS A 3 15.42 8.83 -1.23
CA LYS A 3 14.11 8.99 -0.59
C LYS A 3 13.15 7.97 -1.19
N ILE A 4 12.58 7.10 -0.36
CA ILE A 4 11.66 6.05 -0.79
C ILE A 4 10.35 6.22 -0.01
N LEU A 5 9.23 6.25 -0.72
CA LEU A 5 7.89 6.23 -0.16
C LEU A 5 7.25 4.87 -0.39
N PHE A 6 6.79 4.25 0.70
CA PHE A 6 5.95 3.06 0.64
C PHE A 6 4.50 3.50 0.64
N VAL A 7 3.76 3.12 -0.40
CA VAL A 7 2.42 3.63 -0.66
C VAL A 7 1.42 2.48 -0.76
N SER A 8 0.18 2.72 -0.32
CA SER A 8 -0.90 1.76 -0.48
C SER A 8 -1.08 1.35 -1.94
N TYR A 9 -1.41 0.08 -2.19
CA TYR A 9 -1.55 -0.49 -3.54
C TYR A 9 -2.38 0.38 -4.48
N CYS A 10 -3.49 0.90 -3.97
CA CYS A 10 -4.49 1.63 -4.72
C CYS A 10 -4.07 3.05 -5.17
N ILE A 11 -2.95 3.58 -4.66
CA ILE A 11 -2.37 4.85 -5.12
C ILE A 11 -1.71 4.67 -6.50
N LEU A 12 -1.06 3.52 -6.72
CA LEU A 12 -0.36 3.22 -7.97
C LEU A 12 -1.18 2.34 -8.93
N ASN A 13 -2.16 1.58 -8.41
CA ASN A 13 -3.01 0.71 -9.21
C ASN A 13 -4.48 0.83 -8.75
N THR A 14 -5.23 1.70 -9.41
CA THR A 14 -6.64 1.95 -9.09
C THR A 14 -7.53 0.74 -9.37
N ALA A 15 -7.12 -0.20 -10.23
CA ALA A 15 -7.86 -1.43 -10.51
C ALA A 15 -7.94 -2.39 -9.30
N ALA A 16 -7.19 -2.12 -8.22
CA ALA A 16 -7.32 -2.87 -6.97
C ALA A 16 -8.38 -2.33 -6.01
N LYS A 17 -8.96 -1.16 -6.31
CA LYS A 17 -10.07 -0.59 -5.53
C LYS A 17 -11.37 -1.34 -5.84
N VAL A 18 -12.29 -1.31 -4.88
CA VAL A 18 -13.69 -1.63 -5.18
C VAL A 18 -14.18 -0.61 -6.20
N ALA A 19 -14.89 -1.09 -7.23
CA ALA A 19 -15.47 -0.22 -8.24
C ALA A 19 -16.31 0.88 -7.58
N ARG A 20 -15.88 2.13 -7.73
CA ARG A 20 -16.60 3.32 -7.30
C ARG A 20 -17.00 4.09 -8.55
N TYR A 21 -18.27 4.42 -8.64
CA TYR A 21 -18.83 5.18 -9.75
C TYR A 21 -19.14 6.62 -9.31
N GLY A 22 -19.07 7.56 -10.24
CA GLY A 22 -19.42 8.96 -10.01
C GLY A 22 -18.23 9.89 -9.75
N GLU A 23 -18.53 11.16 -9.49
CA GLU A 23 -17.55 12.26 -9.44
C GLU A 23 -16.55 12.12 -8.29
N SER A 24 -16.97 11.57 -7.14
CA SER A 24 -16.08 11.36 -5.99
C SER A 24 -14.95 10.37 -6.30
N GLY A 25 -15.24 9.32 -7.07
CA GLY A 25 -14.23 8.35 -7.52
C GLY A 25 -13.20 9.01 -8.45
N LYS A 26 -13.66 9.81 -9.41
CA LYS A 26 -12.79 10.53 -10.35
C LYS A 26 -11.86 11.52 -9.64
N GLN A 27 -12.40 12.26 -8.65
CA GLN A 27 -11.61 13.23 -7.89
C GLN A 27 -10.52 12.52 -7.07
N GLU A 28 -10.85 11.40 -6.42
CA GLU A 28 -9.88 10.59 -5.67
C GLU A 28 -8.76 10.05 -6.57
N GLU A 29 -9.11 9.58 -7.77
CA GLU A 29 -8.12 9.12 -8.76
C GLU A 29 -7.20 10.26 -9.23
N LYS A 30 -7.76 11.43 -9.52
CA LYS A 30 -6.98 12.61 -9.91
C LYS A 30 -6.00 13.03 -8.82
N SER A 31 -6.45 13.10 -7.56
CA SER A 31 -5.58 13.42 -6.43
C SER A 31 -4.47 12.37 -6.23
N GLY A 32 -4.77 11.08 -6.46
CA GLY A 32 -3.75 10.03 -6.45
C GLY A 32 -2.70 10.21 -7.54
N GLN A 33 -3.11 10.54 -8.76
CA GLN A 33 -2.20 10.82 -9.86
C GLN A 33 -1.32 12.05 -9.59
N GLU A 34 -1.90 13.15 -9.11
CA GLU A 34 -1.15 14.36 -8.74
C GLU A 34 -0.09 14.07 -7.65
N PHE A 35 -0.43 13.26 -6.65
CA PHE A 35 0.52 12.83 -5.63
C PHE A 35 1.71 12.05 -6.22
N VAL A 36 1.42 11.07 -7.11
CA VAL A 36 2.46 10.25 -7.75
C VAL A 36 3.36 11.10 -8.62
N MET A 37 2.78 11.97 -9.45
CA MET A 37 3.55 12.86 -10.33
C MET A 37 4.48 13.77 -9.52
N LYS A 38 3.97 14.37 -8.45
CA LYS A 38 4.77 15.24 -7.58
C LYS A 38 5.92 14.49 -6.90
N ALA A 39 5.71 13.24 -6.47
CA ALA A 39 6.78 12.42 -5.90
C ALA A 39 7.87 12.13 -6.94
N VAL A 40 7.47 11.77 -8.16
CA VAL A 40 8.41 11.49 -9.27
C VAL A 40 9.19 12.75 -9.67
N GLU A 41 8.53 13.90 -9.81
CA GLU A 41 9.16 15.20 -10.10
C GLU A 41 10.22 15.58 -9.06
N GLN A 42 10.02 15.18 -7.80
CA GLN A 42 10.98 15.41 -6.71
C GLN A 42 12.09 14.35 -6.64
N GLY A 43 12.13 13.41 -7.58
CA GLY A 43 13.09 12.30 -7.60
C GLY A 43 12.87 11.27 -6.49
N ILE A 44 11.68 11.24 -5.89
CA ILE A 44 11.33 10.30 -4.81
C ILE A 44 10.91 8.96 -5.43
N GLN A 45 11.53 7.87 -4.98
CA GLN A 45 11.19 6.53 -5.42
C GLN A 45 9.94 6.01 -4.69
N LEU A 46 9.15 5.18 -5.37
CA LEU A 46 7.89 4.66 -4.84
C LEU A 46 7.94 3.13 -4.78
N VAL A 47 7.52 2.56 -3.65
CA VAL A 47 7.32 1.11 -3.49
C VAL A 47 5.85 0.85 -3.16
N GLN A 48 5.23 -0.04 -3.93
CA GLN A 48 3.84 -0.42 -3.72
C GLN A 48 3.72 -1.44 -2.59
N LEU A 49 2.90 -1.14 -1.58
CA LEU A 49 2.51 -2.10 -0.54
C LEU A 49 1.43 -3.05 -1.06
N PRO A 50 1.44 -4.33 -0.64
CA PRO A 50 0.37 -5.26 -1.00
C PRO A 50 -0.96 -4.81 -0.37
N CYS A 51 -2.07 -5.01 -1.09
CA CYS A 51 -3.41 -4.75 -0.57
C CYS A 51 -4.00 -6.05 0.01
N PRO A 52 -4.29 -6.11 1.32
CA PRO A 52 -4.83 -7.32 1.93
C PRO A 52 -6.21 -7.67 1.38
N GLU A 53 -7.05 -6.67 1.07
CA GLU A 53 -8.37 -6.92 0.51
C GLU A 53 -8.30 -7.49 -0.91
N PHE A 54 -7.36 -7.01 -1.72
CA PHE A 54 -7.15 -7.51 -3.08
C PHE A 54 -6.56 -8.93 -3.08
N THR A 55 -5.55 -9.16 -2.25
CA THR A 55 -4.88 -10.47 -2.18
C THR A 55 -5.75 -11.55 -1.54
N LEU A 56 -6.76 -11.17 -0.75
CA LEU A 56 -7.70 -12.11 -0.15
C LEU A 56 -8.96 -12.34 -1.00
N TYR A 57 -9.55 -11.28 -1.58
CA TYR A 57 -10.86 -11.37 -2.27
C TYR A 57 -10.80 -11.10 -3.79
N GLY A 58 -9.67 -10.64 -4.32
CA GLY A 58 -9.50 -10.31 -5.72
C GLY A 58 -10.15 -8.98 -6.16
N PRO A 59 -10.06 -8.65 -7.46
CA PRO A 59 -10.48 -7.36 -8.01
C PRO A 59 -12.00 -7.13 -8.01
N LYS A 60 -12.80 -8.20 -8.05
CA LYS A 60 -14.28 -8.12 -8.12
C LYS A 60 -14.97 -8.18 -6.76
N ARG A 61 -14.23 -7.89 -5.69
CA ARG A 61 -14.73 -7.97 -4.31
C ARG A 61 -15.76 -6.88 -4.01
N TRP A 62 -16.61 -7.16 -3.04
CA TRP A 62 -17.49 -6.16 -2.44
C TRP A 62 -16.74 -5.26 -1.44
N GLY A 63 -17.37 -4.15 -1.09
CA GLY A 63 -16.95 -3.34 0.05
C GLY A 63 -17.11 -4.12 1.34
N HIS A 64 -16.15 -3.95 2.26
CA HIS A 64 -16.18 -4.56 3.57
C HIS A 64 -16.00 -3.48 4.64
N THR A 65 -16.58 -3.68 5.82
CA THR A 65 -16.39 -2.81 6.97
C THR A 65 -15.15 -3.21 7.77
N ARG A 66 -14.74 -2.36 8.71
CA ARG A 66 -13.63 -2.64 9.60
C ARG A 66 -13.88 -3.90 10.44
N GLU A 67 -15.10 -4.08 10.93
CA GLU A 67 -15.50 -5.19 11.79
C GLU A 67 -15.42 -6.53 11.06
N GLN A 68 -15.74 -6.55 9.76
CA GLN A 68 -15.59 -7.74 8.93
C GLN A 68 -14.12 -8.17 8.77
N PHE A 69 -13.19 -7.21 8.81
CA PHE A 69 -11.75 -7.45 8.77
C PHE A 69 -11.11 -7.61 10.15
N ASP A 70 -11.83 -7.35 11.24
CA ASP A 70 -11.30 -7.49 12.58
C ASP A 70 -11.40 -8.93 13.08
N ASN A 71 -10.67 -9.83 12.41
CA ASN A 71 -10.60 -11.23 12.76
C ASN A 71 -9.15 -11.75 12.67
N PRO A 72 -8.82 -12.85 13.40
CA PRO A 72 -7.47 -13.40 13.41
C PRO A 72 -6.94 -13.78 12.03
N PHE A 73 -7.79 -14.35 11.17
CA PHE A 73 -7.40 -14.82 9.83
C PHE A 73 -6.99 -13.67 8.91
N PHE A 74 -7.75 -12.58 8.89
CA PHE A 74 -7.40 -11.39 8.12
C PHE A 74 -6.12 -10.73 8.64
N ARG A 75 -5.99 -10.61 9.97
CA ARG A 75 -4.78 -10.06 10.60
C ARG A 75 -3.54 -10.89 10.30
N GLU A 76 -3.67 -12.22 10.29
CA GLU A 76 -2.58 -13.13 9.92
C GLU A 76 -2.21 -13.01 8.44
N HIS A 77 -3.20 -12.94 7.56
CA HIS A 77 -2.98 -12.66 6.13
C HIS A 77 -2.21 -11.36 5.92
N CYS A 78 -2.61 -10.26 6.58
CA CYS A 78 -1.91 -8.98 6.54
C CYS A 78 -0.44 -9.09 6.97
N ARG A 79 -0.15 -9.82 8.06
CA ARG A 79 1.24 -10.02 8.52
C ARG A 79 2.05 -10.81 7.49
N LYS A 80 1.48 -11.87 6.93
CA LYS A 80 2.13 -12.73 5.93
C LYS A 80 2.54 -11.94 4.70
N ILE A 81 1.64 -11.14 4.13
CA ILE A 81 1.93 -10.38 2.90
C ILE A 81 2.87 -9.18 3.16
N LEU A 82 2.85 -8.59 4.35
CA LEU A 82 3.69 -7.44 4.69
C LEU A 82 5.13 -7.85 5.06
N SER A 83 5.31 -9.07 5.60
CA SER A 83 6.62 -9.59 6.03
C SER A 83 7.77 -9.38 5.04
N PRO A 84 7.66 -9.76 3.74
CA PRO A 84 8.75 -9.55 2.78
C PRO A 84 9.07 -8.06 2.56
N VAL A 85 8.07 -7.18 2.63
CA VAL A 85 8.26 -5.73 2.48
C VAL A 85 8.97 -5.15 3.70
N LEU A 86 8.70 -5.63 4.91
CA LEU A 86 9.45 -5.23 6.10
C LEU A 86 10.92 -5.61 6.00
N THR A 87 11.22 -6.81 5.47
CA THR A 87 12.60 -7.21 5.17
C THR A 87 13.25 -6.28 4.15
N GLN A 88 12.52 -5.89 3.11
CA GLN A 88 12.98 -4.91 2.12
C GLN A 88 13.25 -3.53 2.75
N MET A 89 12.36 -3.03 3.61
CA MET A 89 12.54 -1.76 4.34
C MET A 89 13.82 -1.80 5.20
N LYS A 90 14.02 -2.87 5.97
CA LYS A 90 15.23 -3.09 6.78
C LYS A 90 16.50 -3.20 5.93
N ALA A 91 16.39 -3.64 4.67
CA ALA A 91 17.51 -3.64 3.74
C ALA A 91 17.88 -2.21 3.30
N TYR A 92 16.89 -1.36 3.01
CA TYR A 92 17.12 0.04 2.64
C TYR A 92 17.69 0.91 3.75
N MET A 93 17.37 0.62 5.01
CA MET A 93 17.85 1.42 6.15
C MET A 93 19.36 1.20 6.47
N GLY A 94 20.02 0.23 5.84
CA GLY A 94 21.45 -0.03 6.01
C GLY A 94 21.84 -0.62 7.40
N PRO A 95 23.12 -0.96 7.63
CA PRO A 95 23.59 -1.62 8.85
C PRO A 95 23.36 -0.81 10.13
N GLU A 96 23.58 0.50 10.09
CA GLU A 96 23.51 1.40 11.25
C GLU A 96 22.11 1.46 11.91
N SER A 97 21.07 1.18 11.13
CA SER A 97 19.68 1.15 11.61
C SER A 97 19.26 -0.18 12.25
N ARG A 98 20.05 -1.25 12.06
CA ARG A 98 19.74 -2.60 12.55
C ARG A 98 20.17 -2.82 14.00
N GLU A 99 21.09 -2.00 14.50
CA GLU A 99 21.64 -2.09 15.85
C GLU A 99 20.77 -1.38 16.90
N GLN A 100 19.82 -0.53 16.50
CA GLN A 100 18.95 0.21 17.43
C GLN A 100 17.68 -0.57 17.86
N GLY A 101 17.66 -1.89 17.64
CA GLY A 101 16.46 -2.73 17.79
C GLY A 101 16.61 -3.96 18.69
N LEU A 102 17.61 -4.01 19.57
CA LEU A 102 17.73 -4.98 20.66
C LEU A 102 17.84 -4.26 22.01
#